data_AF-A0ABD6JA37-F1
#
_entry.id   AF-A0ABD6JA37-F1
#
_cell.length_a   1.000
_cell.length_b   1.000
_cell.length_c   1.000
_cell.angle_alpha   90.00
_cell.angle_beta   90.00
_cell.angle_gamma   90.00
#
_symmetry.space_group_name_H-M   'P 1'
#
loop_
_entity.id
_entity.type
_entity.pdbx_description
1 polymer ?
#
loop_
_entity_poly.entity_id
_entity_poly.type
_entity_poly.pdbx_seq_one_letter_code
_entity_poly.pdbx_strand_id
1 'polypeptide(L)'
;SEMDPLGRQHFFSWLVSVEKKTIFIVSNEVDDLCEIADQIWVLKAGELVAAGKPLTVFNHLKPDWQLAEPTVFRLAKLMKWSIPGAADEFPVTNQQLKEAYYAAN
;
A
#
# COMPACT_ATOMS: atom_id res chain seq x y z
N SER A 1 -14.57 -6.21 -5.21
CA SER A 1 -15.06 -7.53 -4.75
C SER A 1 -16.45 -7.35 -4.14
N GLU A 2 -17.35 -8.34 -4.20
CA GLU A 2 -18.73 -8.25 -3.66
C GLU A 2 -18.83 -8.52 -2.15
N MET A 3 -17.72 -8.36 -1.41
CA MET A 3 -17.72 -8.48 0.04
C MET A 3 -18.06 -7.14 0.68
N ASP A 4 -18.93 -7.16 1.68
CA ASP A 4 -19.17 -5.98 2.50
C ASP A 4 -17.88 -5.58 3.25
N PRO A 5 -17.77 -4.31 3.69
CA PRO A 5 -16.55 -3.79 4.31
C PRO A 5 -16.09 -4.59 5.54
N LEU A 6 -17.03 -5.11 6.35
CA LEU A 6 -16.70 -5.86 7.55
C LEU A 6 -16.17 -7.26 7.19
N GLY A 7 -16.85 -7.95 6.27
CA GLY A 7 -16.39 -9.22 5.73
C GLY A 7 -14.97 -9.12 5.13
N ARG A 8 -14.68 -8.01 4.44
CA ARG A 8 -13.35 -7.71 3.91
C ARG A 8 -12.30 -7.55 5.00
N GLN A 9 -12.58 -6.74 6.02
CA GLN A 9 -11.66 -6.55 7.13
C GLN A 9 -11.31 -7.88 7.82
N HIS A 10 -12.31 -8.74 8.03
CA HIS A 10 -12.09 -10.07 8.59
C HIS A 10 -11.22 -10.96 7.69
N PHE A 11 -11.45 -10.94 6.38
CA PHE A 11 -10.66 -11.71 5.43
C PHE A 11 -9.17 -11.30 5.45
N PHE A 12 -8.87 -10.01 5.35
CA PHE A 12 -7.48 -9.53 5.39
C PHE A 12 -6.82 -9.78 6.76
N SER A 13 -7.57 -9.62 7.86
CA SER A 13 -7.06 -9.94 9.20
C SER A 13 -6.72 -11.43 9.33
N TRP A 14 -7.56 -12.30 8.77
CA TRP A 14 -7.28 -13.73 8.73
C TRP A 14 -6.03 -14.05 7.89
N LEU A 15 -5.85 -13.42 6.72
CA LEU A 15 -4.64 -13.62 5.92
C LEU A 15 -3.36 -13.31 6.71
N VAL A 16 -3.34 -12.21 7.47
CA VAL A 16 -2.19 -11.82 8.31
C VAL A 16 -1.91 -12.87 9.40
N SER A 17 -2.93 -13.54 9.93
CA SER A 17 -2.77 -14.60 10.93
C SER A 17 -2.21 -15.92 10.36
N VAL A 18 -2.18 -16.09 9.05
CA VAL A 18 -1.67 -17.31 8.42
C VAL A 18 -0.14 -17.26 8.41
N GLU A 19 0.47 -17.98 9.34
CA GLU A 19 1.92 -18.07 9.43
C GLU A 19 2.50 -19.18 8.52
N LYS A 20 3.79 -19.02 8.16
CA LYS A 20 4.63 -20.03 7.46
C LYS A 20 4.08 -20.49 6.10
N LYS A 21 3.25 -19.68 5.45
CA LYS A 21 2.78 -19.91 4.08
C LYS A 21 3.01 -18.67 3.24
N THR A 22 3.36 -18.88 1.97
CA THR A 22 3.36 -17.80 0.98
C THR A 22 1.94 -17.60 0.47
N ILE A 23 1.42 -16.38 0.59
CA ILE A 23 0.11 -15.99 0.10
C ILE A 23 0.32 -15.18 -1.18
N PHE A 24 -0.37 -15.57 -2.24
CA PHE A 24 -0.44 -14.79 -3.47
C PHE A 24 -1.87 -14.27 -3.62
N ILE A 25 -2.01 -12.94 -3.63
CA ILE A 25 -3.32 -12.27 -3.73
C ILE A 25 -3.32 -11.32 -4.93
N VAL A 26 -4.42 -11.37 -5.68
CA VAL A 26 -4.73 -10.40 -6.72
C VAL A 26 -5.92 -9.59 -6.24
N SER A 27 -5.72 -8.28 -6.07
CA SER A 27 -6.75 -7.37 -5.58
C SER A 27 -6.53 -5.98 -6.17
N ASN A 28 -7.60 -5.21 -6.27
CA ASN A 28 -7.58 -3.78 -6.58
C ASN A 28 -7.73 -2.90 -5.32
N GLU A 29 -7.86 -3.52 -4.14
CA GLU A 29 -8.00 -2.84 -2.85
C GLU A 29 -6.61 -2.40 -2.36
N VAL A 30 -6.14 -1.26 -2.86
CA VAL A 30 -4.77 -0.77 -2.66
C VAL A 30 -4.43 -0.53 -1.20
N ASP A 31 -5.35 0.06 -0.43
CA ASP A 31 -5.12 0.33 1.00
C ASP A 31 -4.90 -0.96 1.79
N ASP A 32 -5.75 -1.98 1.59
CA ASP A 32 -5.61 -3.27 2.26
C ASP A 32 -4.32 -4.00 1.84
N LEU A 33 -3.96 -3.94 0.55
CA LEU A 33 -2.71 -4.50 0.04
C LEU A 33 -1.47 -3.85 0.68
N CYS A 34 -1.47 -2.53 0.85
CA CYS A 34 -0.34 -1.82 1.46
C CYS A 34 -0.11 -2.24 2.92
N GLU A 35 -1.19 -2.54 3.65
CA GLU A 35 -1.10 -2.92 5.07
C GLU A 35 -0.55 -4.34 5.28
N ILE A 36 -0.79 -5.27 4.34
CA ILE A 36 -0.48 -6.69 4.57
C ILE A 36 0.61 -7.28 3.67
N ALA A 37 0.93 -6.64 2.53
CA ALA A 37 1.80 -7.27 1.54
C ALA A 37 3.29 -6.98 1.79
N ASP A 38 4.10 -8.03 1.81
CA ASP A 38 5.55 -7.90 1.81
C ASP A 38 6.09 -7.40 0.46
N GLN A 39 5.40 -7.74 -0.63
CA GLN A 39 5.75 -7.42 -2.02
C GLN A 39 4.49 -7.13 -2.84
N ILE A 40 4.59 -6.13 -3.72
CA ILE A 40 3.57 -5.73 -4.69
C ILE A 40 4.14 -5.90 -6.08
N TRP A 41 3.35 -6.51 -6.97
CA TRP A 41 3.64 -6.66 -8.38
C TRP A 41 2.59 -5.91 -9.20
N VAL A 42 3.03 -5.04 -10.11
CA VAL A 42 2.15 -4.30 -11.01
C VAL A 42 2.23 -4.91 -12.39
N LEU A 43 1.09 -5.42 -12.86
CA LEU A 43 0.96 -5.92 -14.23
C LEU A 43 0.21 -4.90 -15.08
N LYS A 44 0.74 -4.62 -16.28
CA LYS A 44 0.13 -3.76 -17.28
C LYS A 44 0.27 -4.40 -18.66
N ALA A 45 -0.85 -4.55 -19.37
CA ALA A 45 -0.88 -5.11 -20.72
C ALA A 45 -0.15 -6.46 -20.87
N GLY A 46 -0.23 -7.32 -19.85
CA GLY A 46 0.42 -8.64 -19.84
C GLY A 46 1.89 -8.63 -19.39
N GLU A 47 2.46 -7.46 -19.07
CA GLU A 47 3.85 -7.32 -18.62
C GLU A 47 3.93 -6.92 -17.14
N LEU A 48 4.93 -7.45 -16.44
CA LEU A 48 5.28 -7.02 -15.09
C LEU A 48 6.10 -5.73 -15.17
N VAL A 49 5.47 -4.58 -14.88
CA VAL A 49 6.08 -3.25 -15.04
C VAL A 49 6.70 -2.71 -13.76
N ALA A 50 6.37 -3.28 -12.59
CA ALA A 50 7.01 -2.97 -11.32
C ALA A 50 6.88 -4.14 -10.32
N ALA A 51 7.89 -4.27 -9.46
CA ALA A 51 7.89 -5.22 -8.34
C ALA A 51 8.71 -4.65 -7.18
N GLY A 52 8.21 -4.77 -5.95
CA GLY A 52 8.94 -4.32 -4.77
C GLY A 52 8.05 -4.22 -3.53
N LYS A 53 8.60 -3.65 -2.46
CA LYS A 53 7.81 -3.32 -1.25
C LYS A 53 6.70 -2.31 -1.61
N PRO A 54 5.54 -2.33 -0.90
CA PRO A 54 4.48 -1.35 -1.12
C PRO A 54 4.99 0.09 -1.12
N LEU A 55 5.82 0.45 -0.12
CA LEU A 55 6.39 1.79 0.00
C LEU A 55 7.11 2.21 -1.28
N THR A 56 8.01 1.38 -1.78
CA THR A 56 8.79 1.67 -2.99
C THR A 56 7.91 1.75 -4.23
N VAL A 57 6.97 0.81 -4.42
CA VAL A 57 6.13 0.74 -5.63
C VAL A 57 5.18 1.94 -5.72
N PHE A 58 4.48 2.28 -4.63
CA PHE A 58 3.51 3.37 -4.65
C PHE A 58 4.14 4.77 -4.62
N ASN A 59 5.35 4.93 -4.05
CA ASN A 59 6.10 6.19 -4.17
C ASN A 59 6.62 6.45 -5.59
N HIS A 60 6.73 5.41 -6.42
CA HIS A 60 7.15 5.52 -7.82
C HIS A 60 6.00 5.18 -8.78
N LEU A 61 4.75 5.35 -8.33
CA LEU A 61 3.57 5.08 -9.12
C LEU A 61 3.57 5.95 -10.38
N LYS A 62 3.41 5.32 -11.55
CA LYS A 62 3.31 6.06 -12.81
C LYS A 62 1.84 6.28 -13.20
N PRO A 63 1.44 7.48 -13.63
CA PRO A 63 0.05 7.79 -13.99
C PRO A 63 -0.53 6.87 -15.08
N ASP A 64 0.30 6.37 -15.99
CA ASP A 64 -0.11 5.49 -17.08
C ASP A 64 -0.44 4.05 -16.64
N TRP A 65 -0.15 3.68 -15.38
CA TRP A 65 -0.51 2.39 -14.81
C TRP A 65 -1.99 2.30 -14.41
N GLN A 66 -2.69 3.45 -14.31
CA GLN A 66 -4.13 3.51 -13.99
C GLN A 66 -4.51 2.82 -12.67
N LEU A 67 -3.59 2.78 -11.71
CA LEU A 67 -3.84 2.28 -10.37
C LEU A 67 -4.28 3.43 -9.45
N ALA A 68 -5.14 3.12 -8.48
CA ALA A 68 -5.47 4.05 -7.42
C ALA A 68 -4.24 4.29 -6.51
N GLU A 69 -4.10 5.52 -6.02
CA GLU A 69 -3.16 5.82 -4.94
C GLU A 69 -3.74 5.35 -3.59
N PRO A 70 -2.92 4.85 -2.65
CA PRO A 70 -3.36 4.61 -1.28
C PRO A 70 -3.91 5.90 -0.65
N THR A 71 -4.97 5.80 0.14
CA THR A 71 -5.64 6.95 0.76
C THR A 71 -4.68 7.71 1.68
N VAL A 72 -3.90 6.97 2.47
CA VAL A 72 -2.89 7.52 3.40
C VAL A 72 -1.75 8.23 2.67
N PHE A 73 -1.33 7.69 1.53
CA PHE A 73 -0.30 8.28 0.67
C PHE A 73 -0.74 9.64 0.12
N ARG A 74 -1.95 9.69 -0.43
CA ARG A 74 -2.53 10.93 -0.94
C ARG A 74 -2.66 11.99 0.16
N LEU A 75 -3.14 11.59 1.34
CA LEU A 75 -3.25 12.49 2.49
C LEU A 75 -1.87 13.05 2.88
N ALA A 76 -0.86 12.19 3.02
CA ALA A 76 0.48 12.60 3.40
C ALA A 76 1.13 13.55 2.39
N LYS A 77 0.92 13.33 1.08
CA LYS A 77 1.35 14.27 0.03
C LYS A 77 0.73 15.66 0.18
N LEU A 78 -0.57 15.74 0.46
CA LEU A 78 -1.26 17.01 0.69
C LEU A 78 -0.73 17.73 1.93
N MET A 79 -0.42 16.97 2.98
CA MET A 79 0.11 17.52 4.24
C MET A 79 1.63 17.74 4.23
N LYS A 80 2.33 17.27 3.19
CA LYS A 80 3.80 17.25 3.08
C LYS A 80 4.48 16.49 4.23
N TRP A 81 3.89 15.37 4.65
CA TRP A 81 4.46 14.48 5.67
C TRP A 81 5.22 13.35 5.01
N SER A 82 6.54 13.46 4.93
CA SER A 82 7.42 12.42 4.39
C SER A 82 7.89 11.44 5.46
N ILE A 83 8.39 10.30 4.99
CA ILE A 83 9.02 9.29 5.84
C ILE A 83 10.27 9.90 6.50
N PRO A 84 10.45 9.76 7.83
CA PRO A 84 11.64 10.22 8.51
C PRO A 84 12.91 9.62 7.89
N GLY A 85 13.82 10.47 7.42
CA GLY A 85 15.07 10.03 6.77
C GLY A 85 14.97 9.78 5.26
N ALA A 86 13.78 9.88 4.65
CA ALA A 86 13.58 9.79 3.21
C ALA A 86 12.66 10.95 2.75
N ALA A 87 13.27 12.10 2.49
CA ALA A 87 12.57 13.39 2.30
C ALA A 87 11.51 13.39 1.17
N ASP A 88 11.65 12.50 0.19
CA ASP A 88 10.77 12.40 -0.99
C ASP A 88 9.91 11.13 -1.01
N GLU A 89 9.92 10.34 0.06
CA GLU A 89 9.02 9.19 0.20
C GLU A 89 7.88 9.52 1.17
N PHE A 90 6.65 9.15 0.79
CA PHE A 90 5.44 9.35 1.56
C PHE A 90 4.93 8.00 2.10
N PRO A 91 4.29 8.01 3.28
CA PRO A 91 3.74 6.81 3.91
C PRO A 91 2.63 6.17 3.06
N VAL A 92 2.64 4.85 3.01
CA VAL A 92 1.62 4.04 2.30
C VAL A 92 0.80 3.18 3.25
N THR A 93 1.14 3.15 4.54
CA THR A 93 0.37 2.50 5.61
C THR A 93 -0.02 3.47 6.71
N ASN A 94 -1.02 3.10 7.52
CA ASN A 94 -1.44 3.88 8.68
C ASN A 94 -0.35 4.02 9.73
N GLN A 95 0.48 2.98 9.92
CA GLN A 95 1.61 3.05 10.86
C GLN A 95 2.63 4.09 10.40
N GLN A 96 3.05 4.03 9.14
CA GLN A 96 4.01 4.98 8.58
C GLN A 96 3.45 6.42 8.62
N LEU A 97 2.15 6.59 8.38
CA LEU A 97 1.51 7.90 8.46
C LEU A 97 1.61 8.50 9.87
N LYS A 98 1.39 7.69 10.91
CA LYS A 98 1.54 8.14 12.30
C LYS A 98 2.98 8.56 12.58
N GLU A 99 3.95 7.76 12.15
CA GLU A 99 5.38 8.06 12.33
C GLU A 99 5.78 9.36 11.60
N ALA A 100 5.33 9.55 10.36
CA ALA A 100 5.56 10.77 9.59
C ALA A 100 4.90 12.00 10.23
N TYR A 101 3.67 11.86 10.75
CA TYR A 101 2.97 12.94 11.46
C TYR A 101 3.74 13.41 12.70
N TYR A 102 4.20 12.48 13.54
CA TYR A 102 4.96 12.82 14.74
C TYR A 102 6.36 13.36 14.46
N ALA A 103 6.96 13.02 13.32
CA ALA A 103 8.23 13.62 12.93
C ALA A 103 8.08 15.06 12.41
N ALA A 104 6.90 15.40 11.89
CA ALA A 104 6.60 16.71 11.32
C ALA A 104 6.04 17.73 12.33
N ASN A 105 5.58 17.30 13.51
CA ASN A 105 4.96 18.13 14.55
C ASN A 105 5.58 17.86 15.92
#